data_AF-A0A2E6I2Z7-F1
#
_entry.id   AF-A0A2E6I2Z7-F1
#
_cell.length_a   1.000
_cell.length_b   1.000
_cell.length_c   1.000
_cell.angle_alpha   90.00
_cell.angle_beta   90.00
_cell.angle_gamma   90.00
#
_symmetry.space_group_name_H-M   'P 1'
#
loop_
_entity.id
_entity.type
_entity.pdbx_description
1 polymer ?
#
loop_
_entity_poly.entity_id
_entity_poly.type
_entity_poly.pdbx_seq_one_letter_code
_entity_poly.pdbx_strand_id
1 'polypeptide(L)'
;MVSEPVHTGAWTFAKGTLWSKLNFLTQHTDEEYKTIPEPEFARGDRGPYRLDGEYSSRAIFLDIFYGVTDNFNVGVQVPFFRQSFLDAELRAGFGGARRSTGFSDLRVFLKHKLIDSPLVS
;
A
#
# COMPACT_ATOMS: atom_id res chain seq x y z
N MET A 1 -12.59 37.91 11.56
CA MET A 1 -12.09 36.53 11.76
C MET A 1 -12.39 35.79 10.46
N VAL A 2 -11.40 35.64 9.58
CA VAL A 2 -11.60 34.96 8.29
C VAL A 2 -11.61 33.47 8.58
N SER A 3 -12.74 32.80 8.36
CA SER A 3 -12.80 31.34 8.46
C SER A 3 -11.97 30.76 7.32
N GLU A 4 -10.87 30.08 7.64
CA GLU A 4 -10.16 29.31 6.63
C GLU A 4 -11.07 28.16 6.17
N PRO A 5 -11.28 27.98 4.86
CA PRO A 5 -12.02 26.84 4.37
C PRO A 5 -11.26 25.56 4.75
N VAL A 6 -11.85 24.77 5.64
CA VAL A 6 -11.35 23.45 6.00
C VAL A 6 -11.61 22.53 4.82
N HIS A 7 -10.56 22.33 4.01
CA HIS A 7 -10.55 21.43 2.87
C HIS A 7 -10.28 19.99 3.31
N THR A 8 -11.18 19.40 4.09
CA THR A 8 -11.17 17.96 4.36
C THR A 8 -11.49 17.21 3.06
N GLY A 9 -10.46 16.65 2.42
CA GLY A 9 -10.60 15.82 1.22
C GLY A 9 -10.43 16.56 -0.11
N ALA A 10 -9.83 17.75 -0.14
CA ALA A 10 -9.50 18.38 -1.42
C ALA A 10 -8.56 17.47 -2.23
N TRP A 11 -8.99 17.15 -3.46
CA TRP A 11 -8.24 16.33 -4.41
C TRP A 11 -6.87 16.93 -4.76
N THR A 12 -6.75 18.25 -4.63
CA THR A 12 -5.53 19.05 -4.79
C THR A 12 -5.38 20.05 -3.64
N PHE A 13 -4.15 20.44 -3.34
CA PHE A 13 -3.86 21.42 -2.28
C PHE A 13 -3.72 22.83 -2.85
N ALA A 14 -3.95 23.86 -2.03
CA ALA A 14 -3.68 25.24 -2.41
C ALA A 14 -2.20 25.41 -2.81
N LYS A 15 -1.94 26.39 -3.68
CA LYS A 15 -0.58 26.69 -4.14
C LYS A 15 0.33 26.98 -2.95
N GLY A 16 1.51 26.36 -2.95
CA GLY A 16 2.52 26.49 -1.90
C GLY A 16 2.28 25.61 -0.68
N THR A 17 1.15 24.90 -0.59
CA THR A 17 0.89 24.00 0.53
C THR A 17 1.73 22.73 0.42
N LEU A 18 2.46 22.42 1.50
CA LEU A 18 3.10 21.12 1.71
C LEU A 18 2.17 20.25 2.55
N TRP A 19 1.92 19.04 2.10
CA TRP A 19 1.16 18.05 2.84
C TRP A 19 1.94 16.74 2.92
N SER A 20 1.94 16.11 4.09
CA SER A 20 2.57 14.82 4.30
C SER A 20 1.68 13.88 5.10
N LYS A 21 1.87 12.58 4.87
CA LYS A 21 1.14 11.52 5.56
C LYS A 21 2.04 10.31 5.77
N LEU A 22 1.88 9.68 6.92
CA LEU A 22 2.50 8.40 7.23
C LEU A 22 1.41 7.33 7.33
N ASN A 23 1.54 6.25 6.57
CA ASN A 23 0.60 5.12 6.62
C ASN A 23 1.32 3.88 7.13
N PHE A 24 0.68 3.14 8.01
CA PHE A 24 1.16 1.86 8.51
C PHE A 24 0.20 0.77 8.02
N LEU A 25 0.75 -0.23 7.32
CA LEU A 25 -0.02 -1.39 6.87
C LEU A 25 0.58 -2.64 7.51
N THR A 26 -0.28 -3.47 8.08
CA THR A 26 0.08 -4.83 8.48
C THR A 26 -0.84 -5.78 7.74
N GLN A 27 -0.25 -6.78 7.10
CA GLN A 27 -0.95 -7.83 6.40
C GLN A 27 -0.38 -9.18 6.85
N HIS A 28 -1.27 -10.14 7.01
CA HIS A 28 -0.93 -11.52 7.26
C HIS A 28 -1.86 -12.41 6.43
N THR A 29 -1.33 -13.51 5.91
CA THR A 29 -2.10 -14.53 5.22
C THR A 29 -1.43 -15.88 5.37
N ASP A 30 -2.26 -16.90 5.55
CA ASP A 30 -1.96 -18.33 5.61
C ASP A 30 -2.60 -19.10 4.44
N GLU A 31 -3.34 -18.38 3.58
CA GLU A 31 -4.01 -18.93 2.40
C GLU A 31 -3.67 -18.14 1.13
N GLU A 32 -3.73 -18.81 -0.02
CA GLU A 32 -3.59 -18.22 -1.35
C GLU A 32 -4.65 -18.76 -2.31
N TYR A 33 -4.93 -18.00 -3.38
CA TYR A 33 -5.71 -18.51 -4.50
C TYR A 33 -4.82 -19.37 -5.40
N LYS A 34 -5.21 -20.63 -5.60
CA LYS A 34 -4.45 -21.60 -6.38
C LYS A 34 -4.46 -21.23 -7.85
N THR A 35 -3.28 -20.96 -8.40
CA THR A 35 -3.11 -20.59 -9.82
C THR A 35 -2.83 -21.81 -10.71
N ILE A 36 -2.23 -22.83 -10.11
CA ILE A 36 -1.94 -24.14 -10.70
C ILE A 36 -2.89 -25.14 -10.03
N PRO A 37 -3.68 -25.92 -10.80
CA PRO A 37 -4.51 -26.96 -10.22
C PRO A 37 -3.66 -28.00 -9.49
N GLU A 38 -4.07 -28.34 -8.28
CA GLU A 38 -3.53 -29.41 -7.44
C GLU A 38 -4.60 -30.51 -7.29
N PRO A 39 -4.26 -31.74 -6.90
CA PRO A 39 -5.25 -32.82 -6.76
C PRO A 39 -6.45 -32.48 -5.87
N GLU A 40 -6.26 -31.60 -4.89
CA GLU A 40 -7.26 -31.18 -3.91
C GLU A 40 -7.88 -29.79 -4.22
N PHE A 41 -7.31 -29.03 -5.17
CA PHE A 41 -7.71 -27.64 -5.44
C PHE A 41 -7.75 -27.33 -6.94
N ALA A 42 -8.90 -26.89 -7.43
CA ALA A 42 -9.02 -26.34 -8.78
C ALA A 42 -8.38 -24.94 -8.87
N ARG A 43 -8.14 -24.48 -10.09
CA ARG A 43 -7.67 -23.10 -10.30
C ARG A 43 -8.72 -22.12 -9.80
N GLY A 44 -8.29 -21.17 -8.97
CA GLY A 44 -9.15 -20.16 -8.37
C GLY A 44 -9.73 -20.58 -7.02
N ASP A 45 -9.54 -21.84 -6.61
CA ASP A 45 -9.88 -22.26 -5.25
C ASP A 45 -8.94 -21.61 -4.24
N ARG A 46 -9.46 -21.40 -3.03
CA ARG A 46 -8.66 -20.99 -1.88
C ARG A 46 -8.06 -22.23 -1.25
N GLY A 47 -6.75 -22.20 -1.01
CA GLY A 47 -6.05 -23.26 -0.28
C GLY A 47 -4.91 -22.70 0.55
N PRO A 48 -4.17 -23.57 1.26
CA PRO A 48 -3.01 -23.15 2.05
C PRO A 48 -1.99 -22.40 1.19
N TYR A 49 -1.38 -21.38 1.78
CA TYR A 49 -0.24 -20.68 1.19
C TYR A 49 0.87 -21.69 0.89
N ARG A 50 1.65 -21.49 -0.19
CA ARG A 50 2.63 -22.49 -0.66
C ARG A 50 3.40 -23.19 0.46
N LEU A 51 3.46 -24.52 0.35
CA LEU A 51 4.10 -25.39 1.33
C LEU A 51 3.52 -25.20 2.74
N ASP A 52 2.20 -25.16 2.91
CA ASP A 52 1.50 -24.86 4.18
C ASP A 52 2.11 -23.69 4.98
N GLY A 53 2.54 -22.68 4.22
CA GLY A 53 3.34 -21.57 4.69
C GLY A 53 2.50 -20.43 5.25
N GLU A 54 3.20 -19.38 5.67
CA GLU A 54 2.59 -18.13 6.11
C GLU A 54 3.37 -16.95 5.53
N TYR A 55 2.64 -15.91 5.14
CA TYR A 55 3.20 -14.62 4.77
C TYR A 55 2.79 -13.55 5.78
N SER A 56 3.76 -12.73 6.17
CA SER A 56 3.51 -11.53 6.97
C SER A 56 4.26 -10.35 6.38
N SER A 57 3.57 -9.22 6.28
CA SER A 57 4.10 -7.99 5.73
C SER A 57 3.73 -6.82 6.63
N ARG A 58 4.71 -6.00 6.96
CA ARG A 58 4.52 -4.69 7.57
C ARG A 58 5.11 -3.66 6.62
N ALA A 59 4.37 -2.61 6.36
CA ALA A 59 4.80 -1.53 5.48
C ALA A 59 4.55 -0.18 6.11
N ILE A 60 5.49 0.73 5.88
CA ILE A 60 5.38 2.14 6.22
C ILE A 60 5.47 2.93 4.92
N PHE A 61 4.51 3.81 4.68
CA PHE A 61 4.48 4.67 3.50
C PHE A 61 4.54 6.12 3.93
N LEU A 62 5.62 6.81 3.57
CA LEU A 62 5.72 8.26 3.69
C LEU A 62 5.26 8.89 2.38
N ASP A 63 4.15 9.60 2.42
CA ASP A 63 3.61 10.37 1.32
C ASP A 63 3.94 11.86 1.53
N ILE A 64 4.47 12.52 0.51
CA ILE A 64 4.71 13.97 0.51
C ILE A 64 4.13 14.56 -0.78
N PHE A 65 3.36 15.62 -0.65
CA PHE A 65 2.73 16.33 -1.76
C PHE A 65 2.94 17.84 -1.64
N TYR A 66 3.12 18.50 -2.78
CA TYR A 66 3.26 19.94 -2.88
C TYR A 66 2.25 20.52 -3.88
N GLY A 67 1.55 21.58 -3.48
CA GLY A 67 0.68 22.38 -4.35
C GLY A 67 1.49 23.31 -5.25
N VAL A 68 1.57 22.95 -6.53
CA VAL A 68 2.24 23.80 -7.55
C VAL A 68 1.29 24.93 -7.96
N THR A 69 0.01 24.61 -8.09
CA THR A 69 -1.13 25.52 -8.27
C THR A 69 -2.30 25.04 -7.40
N ASP A 70 -3.40 25.78 -7.33
CA ASP A 70 -4.59 25.37 -6.58
C ASP A 70 -5.30 24.13 -7.16
N ASN A 71 -4.96 23.76 -8.40
CA ASN A 71 -5.52 22.63 -9.13
C ASN A 71 -4.47 21.58 -9.57
N PHE A 72 -3.20 21.72 -9.18
CA PHE A 72 -2.14 20.79 -9.58
C PHE A 72 -1.16 20.52 -8.44
N ASN A 73 -0.91 19.23 -8.19
CA ASN A 73 0.05 18.78 -7.20
C ASN A 73 1.04 17.80 -7.80
N VAL A 74 2.25 17.87 -7.28
CA VAL A 74 3.27 16.84 -7.43
C VAL A 74 3.46 16.14 -6.09
N GLY A 75 3.85 14.87 -6.09
CA GLY A 75 4.14 14.16 -4.87
C GLY A 75 5.03 12.96 -5.06
N VAL A 76 5.54 12.46 -3.94
CA VAL A 76 6.36 11.26 -3.85
C VAL A 76 5.88 10.39 -2.70
N GLN A 77 5.93 9.07 -2.90
CA GLN A 77 5.77 8.08 -1.84
C GLN A 77 7.06 7.28 -1.70
N VAL A 78 7.52 7.19 -0.45
CA VAL A 78 8.66 6.36 -0.04
C VAL A 78 8.13 5.18 0.76
N PRO A 79 8.08 3.96 0.18
CA PRO A 79 7.66 2.77 0.88
C PRO A 79 8.84 2.05 1.55
N PHE A 80 8.63 1.61 2.78
CA PHE A 80 9.53 0.72 3.51
C PHE A 80 8.78 -0.54 3.91
N PHE A 81 9.31 -1.71 3.60
CA PHE A 81 8.70 -3.00 3.88
C PHE A 81 9.56 -3.83 4.82
N ARG A 82 8.87 -4.59 5.67
CA ARG A 82 9.41 -5.73 6.41
C ARG A 82 8.51 -6.93 6.16
N GLN A 83 9.03 -7.90 5.45
CA GLN A 83 8.31 -9.08 5.01
C GLN A 83 8.97 -10.34 5.55
N SER A 84 8.16 -11.32 5.90
CA SER A 84 8.61 -12.65 6.26
C SER A 84 7.76 -13.71 5.57
N PHE A 85 8.44 -14.75 5.11
CA PHE A 85 7.86 -15.96 4.54
C PHE A 85 8.33 -17.15 5.37
N LEU A 86 7.39 -17.95 5.82
CA LEU A 86 7.63 -19.23 6.47
C LEU A 86 7.02 -20.30 5.56
N ASP A 87 7.77 -21.36 5.23
CA ASP A 87 7.23 -22.56 4.58
C ASP A 87 7.17 -23.72 5.59
N ALA A 88 6.50 -24.83 5.24
CA ALA A 88 6.33 -25.98 6.10
C ALA A 88 7.65 -26.65 6.49
N GLU A 89 8.64 -26.66 5.60
CA GLU A 89 9.96 -27.23 5.89
C GLU A 89 10.70 -26.42 6.96
N LEU A 90 10.66 -25.09 6.87
CA LEU A 90 11.19 -24.18 7.89
C LEU A 90 10.37 -24.24 9.18
N ARG A 91 9.04 -24.43 9.08
CA ARG A 91 8.15 -24.63 10.24
C ARG A 91 8.45 -25.96 10.96
N ALA A 92 8.85 -27.00 10.22
CA ALA A 92 9.25 -28.31 10.75
C ALA A 92 10.65 -28.32 11.39
N GLY A 93 11.33 -27.16 11.47
CA GLY A 93 12.59 -26.99 12.20
C GLY A 93 13.84 -26.99 11.32
N PHE A 94 13.71 -27.07 9.99
CA PHE A 94 14.85 -27.08 9.06
C PHE A 94 15.31 -25.68 8.63
N GLY A 95 15.22 -24.68 9.52
CA GLY A 95 15.76 -23.33 9.31
C GLY A 95 14.89 -22.22 9.92
N GLY A 96 15.19 -20.96 9.57
CA GLY A 96 14.42 -19.79 9.99
C GLY A 96 13.63 -19.16 8.86
N ALA A 97 12.54 -18.46 9.18
CA ALA A 97 11.73 -17.72 8.21
C ALA A 97 12.59 -16.83 7.30
N ARG A 98 12.32 -16.87 5.99
CA ARG A 98 12.97 -15.98 5.02
C ARG A 98 12.45 -14.57 5.23
N ARG A 99 13.35 -13.61 5.41
CA ARG A 99 12.99 -12.21 5.69
C ARG A 99 13.57 -11.30 4.63
N SER A 100 12.77 -10.33 4.20
CA SER A 100 13.21 -9.20 3.38
C SER A 100 12.83 -7.91 4.09
N THR A 101 13.76 -6.96 4.21
CA THR A 101 13.51 -5.68 4.87
C THR A 101 14.24 -4.60 4.11
N GLY A 102 13.54 -3.53 3.74
CA GLY A 102 14.15 -2.43 3.02
C GLY A 102 13.16 -1.47 2.39
N PHE A 103 13.71 -0.44 1.76
CA PHE A 103 12.97 0.45 0.89
C PHE A 103 12.57 -0.28 -0.39
N SER A 104 11.38 0.04 -0.89
CA SER A 104 10.89 -0.42 -2.19
C SER A 104 10.85 0.76 -3.17
N ASP A 105 10.26 0.54 -4.34
CA ASP A 105 10.29 1.50 -5.43
C ASP A 105 9.58 2.80 -5.06
N LEU A 106 10.24 3.93 -5.36
CA LEU A 106 9.64 5.24 -5.21
C LEU A 106 8.47 5.39 -6.18
N ARG A 107 7.40 6.03 -5.72
CA ARG A 107 6.27 6.38 -6.58
C ARG A 107 6.14 7.88 -6.68
N VAL A 108 6.02 8.38 -7.89
CA VAL A 108 5.78 9.80 -8.18
C VAL A 108 4.32 9.98 -8.57
N PHE A 109 3.70 11.04 -8.06
CA PHE A 109 2.31 11.36 -8.32
C PHE A 109 2.20 12.72 -8.97
N LEU A 110 1.33 12.81 -9.97
CA LEU A 110 0.82 14.05 -10.53
C LEU A 110 -0.69 14.03 -10.33
N LYS A 111 -1.24 15.03 -9.63
CA LYS A 111 -2.68 15.16 -9.41
C LYS A 111 -3.15 16.46 -10.02
N HIS A 112 -4.23 16.39 -10.80
CA HIS A 112 -4.87 17.55 -11.40
C HIS A 112 -6.36 17.55 -11.06
N LYS A 113 -6.88 18.68 -10.60
CA LYS A 113 -8.29 18.85 -10.29
C LYS A 113 -9.04 19.26 -11.55
N LEU A 114 -10.00 18.44 -11.97
CA LEU A 114 -10.81 18.69 -13.17
C LEU A 114 -12.16 19.35 -12.88
N ILE A 115 -12.73 19.11 -11.69
CA ILE A 115 -14.03 19.65 -11.27
C ILE A 115 -13.93 20.20 -9.85
N ASP A 116 -14.55 21.35 -9.63
CA ASP A 116 -14.51 22.03 -8.33
C ASP A 116 -15.56 21.53 -7.34
N SER A 117 -16.66 21.00 -7.85
CA SER A 117 -17.78 20.47 -7.08
C SER A 117 -18.30 19.17 -7.68
N PRO A 118 -18.91 18.29 -6.87
CA PRO A 118 -19.62 17.12 -7.39
C PRO A 118 -20.73 17.57 -8.36
N LEU A 119 -20.84 16.89 -9.51
CA LEU A 119 -21.97 17.06 -10.42
C LEU A 119 -23.16 16.31 -9.83
N VAL A 120 -23.95 17.00 -8.99
CA VAL A 120 -25.23 16.48 -8.50
C VAL A 120 -26.31 17.37 -9.07
N SER A 121 -27.20 16.79 -9.88
CA SER A 121 -28.43 17.42 -10.38
C SER A 121 -29.59 17.16 -9.45
#